data_AF-A0A4Y2K9A4-F1
#
_entry.id   AF-A0A4Y2K9A4-F1
#
_cell.length_a   1.000
_cell.length_b   1.000
_cell.length_c   1.000
_cell.angle_alpha   90.00
_cell.angle_beta   90.00
_cell.angle_gamma   90.00
#
_symmetry.space_group_name_H-M   'P 1'
#
loop_
_entity.id
_entity.type
_entity.pdbx_description
1 polymer ?
#
loop_
_entity_poly.entity_id
_entity_poly.type
_entity_poly.pdbx_seq_one_letter_code
_entity_poly.pdbx_strand_id
1 'polypeptide(L)'
;MHLPSYLPILFAVICGLGEVENIPDLWTQHKQSLSEDFVQRCSDETDPLYALAELNEVFKSYGLNLRKVNLPSVDLQCDLFRLSYDAMEEQSKTNANIEKLNSEQR
;
A
#
# COMPACT_ATOMS: atom_id res chain seq x y z
N MET A 1 8.12 13.97 14.05
CA MET A 1 7.89 12.53 13.87
C MET A 1 6.48 12.27 14.35
N HIS A 2 5.54 11.94 13.45
CA HIS A 2 4.24 11.44 13.89
C HIS A 2 4.50 10.06 14.50
N LEU A 3 4.02 9.85 15.72
CA LEU A 3 4.12 8.55 16.36
C LEU A 3 3.20 7.60 15.56
N PRO A 4 3.67 6.43 15.09
CA PRO A 4 2.79 5.48 14.44
C PRO A 4 1.68 5.13 15.42
N SER A 5 0.47 4.91 14.91
CA SER A 5 -0.60 4.40 15.75
C SER A 5 -0.20 3.06 16.37
N TYR A 6 -0.89 2.70 17.45
CA TYR A 6 -0.62 1.44 18.14
C TYR A 6 -0.99 0.22 17.28
N LEU A 7 -1.82 0.37 16.24
CA LEU A 7 -2.37 -0.74 15.46
C LEU A 7 -1.31 -1.46 14.58
N PRO A 8 -0.46 -0.78 13.77
CA PRO A 8 0.65 -1.42 13.06
C PRO A 8 1.66 -2.09 14.00
N ILE A 9 1.94 -1.45 15.15
CA ILE A 9 2.85 -2.01 16.16
C ILE A 9 2.27 -3.30 16.75
N LEU A 10 0.99 -3.30 17.13
CA LEU A 10 0.29 -4.49 17.63
C LEU A 10 0.27 -5.60 16.59
N PHE A 11 -0.04 -5.29 15.33
CA PHE A 11 0.03 -6.25 14.23
C PHE A 11 1.43 -6.86 14.11
N ALA A 12 2.48 -6.04 14.12
CA ALA A 12 3.84 -6.52 14.03
C ALA A 12 4.25 -7.42 15.21
N VAL A 13 3.83 -7.07 16.43
CA VAL A 13 4.05 -7.87 17.64
C VAL A 13 3.33 -9.21 17.54
N ILE A 14 2.08 -9.24 17.07
CA ILE A 14 1.30 -10.47 16.88
C ILE A 14 1.98 -11.38 15.84
N CYS A 15 2.40 -10.82 14.71
CA CYS A 15 3.12 -11.58 13.67
C CYS A 15 4.50 -12.06 14.14
N GLY A 16 5.15 -11.36 15.05
CA GLY A 16 6.49 -11.72 15.54
C GLY A 16 6.51 -12.64 16.77
N LEU A 17 5.42 -12.69 17.54
CA LEU A 17 5.31 -13.52 18.74
C LEU A 17 4.36 -14.71 18.59
N GLY A 18 3.43 -14.69 17.63
CA GLY A 18 2.41 -15.73 17.46
C GLY A 18 2.66 -16.64 16.27
N GLU A 19 2.22 -17.90 16.38
CA GLU A 19 1.96 -18.79 15.24
C GLU A 19 0.66 -18.38 14.56
N VAL A 20 0.63 -17.20 13.93
CA VAL A 20 -0.51 -16.80 13.11
C VAL A 20 -0.46 -17.61 11.82
N GLU A 21 -1.34 -18.60 11.68
CA GLU A 21 -1.35 -19.52 10.53
C GLU A 21 -1.58 -18.79 9.18
N ASN A 22 -2.14 -17.58 9.19
CA ASN A 22 -2.50 -16.88 7.95
C ASN A 22 -2.33 -15.35 7.99
N ILE A 23 -1.09 -14.91 8.18
CA ILE A 23 -0.70 -13.49 8.14
C ILE A 23 -1.13 -12.77 6.84
N PRO A 24 -1.02 -13.37 5.63
CA PRO A 24 -1.46 -12.73 4.39
C PRO A 24 -2.95 -12.40 4.36
N ASP A 25 -3.80 -13.29 4.88
CA ASP A 25 -5.25 -13.05 4.95
C ASP A 25 -5.58 -11.96 5.98
N LEU A 26 -4.92 -12.00 7.15
CA LEU A 26 -5.08 -10.97 8.18
C LEU A 26 -4.70 -9.58 7.64
N TRP A 27 -3.59 -9.49 6.92
CA TRP A 27 -3.19 -8.27 6.20
C TRP A 27 -4.25 -7.85 5.18
N THR A 28 -4.71 -8.76 4.32
CA THR A 28 -5.69 -8.45 3.28
C THR A 28 -6.99 -7.89 3.86
N GLN A 29 -7.43 -8.44 4.99
CA GLN A 29 -8.65 -8.03 5.68
C GLN A 29 -8.51 -6.66 6.38
N HIS A 30 -7.34 -6.35 6.92
CA HIS A 30 -7.15 -5.19 7.82
C HIS A 30 -6.22 -4.10 7.28
N LYS A 31 -5.65 -4.24 6.07
CA LYS A 31 -4.69 -3.28 5.51
C LYS A 31 -5.16 -1.83 5.51
N GLN A 32 -6.47 -1.59 5.32
CA GLN A 32 -7.06 -0.25 5.32
C GLN A 32 -7.05 0.38 6.72
N SER A 33 -7.39 -0.40 7.76
CA SER A 33 -7.30 0.06 9.15
C SER A 33 -5.85 0.22 9.59
N LEU A 34 -4.94 -0.64 9.11
CA LEU A 34 -3.50 -0.53 9.34
C LEU A 34 -2.88 0.68 8.62
N SER A 35 -3.52 1.17 7.55
CA SER A 35 -3.10 2.35 6.81
C SER A 35 -3.82 3.64 7.22
N GLU A 36 -4.83 3.58 8.11
CA GLU A 36 -5.74 4.69 8.41
C GLU A 36 -5.02 5.94 8.96
N ASP A 37 -3.99 5.76 9.79
CA ASP A 37 -3.20 6.88 10.32
C ASP A 37 -2.24 7.49 9.29
N PHE A 38 -2.07 6.84 8.13
CA PHE A 38 -1.23 7.30 7.03
C PHE A 38 -2.00 8.13 5.99
N VAL A 39 -3.34 8.14 6.08
CA VAL A 39 -4.32 8.80 5.17
C VAL A 39 -4.10 10.33 5.05
N GLN A 40 -3.33 10.96 5.94
CA GLN A 40 -3.19 12.41 5.91
C GLN A 40 -2.34 12.93 4.73
N ARG A 41 -1.67 12.09 3.92
CA ARG A 41 -0.77 12.55 2.84
C ARG A 41 -0.80 11.78 1.53
N CYS A 42 -1.52 10.68 1.40
CA CYS A 42 -1.38 9.76 0.26
C CYS A 42 -2.76 9.32 -0.26
N SER A 43 -2.82 8.87 -1.52
CA SER A 43 -4.05 8.40 -2.15
C SER A 43 -4.36 6.97 -1.71
N ASP A 44 -5.63 6.56 -1.80
CA ASP A 44 -6.13 5.22 -1.41
C ASP A 44 -5.29 4.04 -1.94
N GLU A 45 -4.62 4.18 -3.09
CA GLU A 45 -3.75 3.15 -3.69
C GLU A 45 -2.33 3.11 -3.10
N THR A 46 -1.82 4.23 -2.62
CA THR A 46 -0.46 4.33 -2.06
C THR A 46 -0.42 4.05 -0.56
N ASP A 47 -1.53 4.23 0.14
CA ASP A 47 -1.66 4.07 1.59
C ASP A 47 -1.23 2.68 2.11
N PRO A 48 -1.62 1.54 1.50
CA PRO A 48 -1.17 0.23 1.96
C PRO A 48 0.34 -0.01 1.78
N LEU A 49 0.98 0.68 0.83
CA LEU A 49 2.43 0.57 0.62
C LEU A 49 3.22 1.28 1.71
N TYR A 50 2.74 2.45 2.15
CA TYR A 50 3.33 3.15 3.30
C TYR A 50 3.19 2.33 4.58
N ALA A 51 2.03 1.73 4.81
CA ALA A 51 1.81 0.84 5.94
C ALA A 51 2.77 -0.38 5.90
N LEU A 52 2.98 -0.99 4.73
CA LEU A 52 3.96 -2.08 4.57
C LEU A 52 5.39 -1.62 4.83
N ALA A 53 5.79 -0.43 4.37
CA ALA A 53 7.12 0.11 4.61
C ALA A 53 7.39 0.32 6.11
N GLU A 54 6.45 0.93 6.82
CA GLU A 54 6.54 1.14 8.26
C GLU A 54 6.53 -0.18 9.04
N LEU A 55 5.65 -1.12 8.67
CA LEU A 55 5.64 -2.47 9.24
C LEU A 55 6.98 -3.19 9.04
N ASN A 56 7.62 -3.02 7.89
CA ASN A 56 8.93 -3.61 7.63
C ASN A 56 10.01 -3.04 8.56
N GLU A 57 9.97 -1.74 8.86
CA GLU A 57 10.87 -1.13 9.86
C GLU A 57 10.63 -1.69 11.27
N VAL A 58 9.36 -1.86 11.67
CA VAL A 58 9.04 -2.50 12.95
C VAL A 58 9.51 -3.96 12.96
N PHE A 59 9.26 -4.73 11.90
CA PHE A 59 9.71 -6.12 11.79
C PHE A 59 11.22 -6.28 11.87
N LYS A 60 12.00 -5.35 11.30
CA LYS A 60 13.46 -5.38 11.43
C LYS A 60 13.91 -5.35 12.89
N SER A 61 13.22 -4.62 13.77
CA SER A 61 13.53 -4.60 15.21
C SER A 61 13.34 -5.95 15.91
N TYR A 62 12.49 -6.82 15.34
CA TYR A 62 12.25 -8.19 15.80
C TYR A 62 13.05 -9.24 15.00
N GLY A 63 13.96 -8.85 14.11
CA GLY A 63 14.72 -9.76 13.23
C GLY A 63 13.86 -10.40 12.12
N LEU A 64 12.69 -9.83 11.85
CA LEU A 64 11.75 -10.23 10.82
C LEU A 64 11.84 -9.31 9.60
N ASN A 65 11.10 -9.65 8.55
CA ASN A 65 10.83 -8.80 7.40
C ASN A 65 9.55 -9.27 6.73
N LEU A 66 9.00 -8.45 5.82
CA LEU A 66 7.75 -8.76 5.12
C LEU A 66 7.75 -10.16 4.48
N ARG A 67 8.86 -10.61 3.88
CA ARG A 67 8.94 -11.93 3.24
C ARG A 67 8.85 -13.08 4.25
N LYS A 68 9.46 -12.93 5.43
CA LYS A 68 9.40 -13.95 6.50
C LYS A 68 7.98 -14.17 7.03
N VAL A 69 7.12 -13.16 6.91
CA VAL A 69 5.70 -13.21 7.30
C VAL A 69 4.77 -13.34 6.10
N ASN A 70 5.30 -13.72 4.92
CA ASN A 70 4.56 -13.93 3.67
C ASN A 70 3.79 -12.68 3.17
N LEU A 71 4.26 -11.47 3.50
CA LEU A 71 3.72 -10.23 2.99
C LEU A 71 4.47 -9.73 1.75
N PRO A 72 3.82 -8.92 0.89
CA PRO A 72 4.47 -8.30 -0.27
C PRO A 72 5.68 -7.49 0.14
N SER A 73 6.79 -7.63 -0.59
CA SER A 73 7.95 -6.76 -0.43
C SER A 73 7.59 -5.36 -0.97
N VAL A 74 7.98 -4.32 -0.25
CA VAL A 74 7.86 -2.93 -0.71
C VAL A 74 9.25 -2.36 -0.94
N ASP A 75 9.46 -1.79 -2.12
CA ASP A 75 10.52 -0.83 -2.39
C ASP A 75 9.85 0.52 -2.58
N LEU A 76 9.72 1.27 -1.48
CA LEU A 76 8.88 2.45 -1.42
C LEU A 76 9.22 3.47 -2.51
N GLN A 77 10.49 3.64 -2.89
CA GLN A 77 10.83 4.53 -4.01
C GLN A 77 10.29 3.98 -5.33
N CYS A 78 10.63 2.74 -5.69
CA CYS A 78 10.20 2.15 -6.97
C CYS A 78 8.69 1.98 -7.08
N ASP A 79 8.01 1.61 -5.99
CA ASP A 79 6.57 1.36 -5.99
C ASP A 79 5.77 2.67 -6.04
N LEU A 80 6.25 3.75 -5.40
CA LEU A 80 5.65 5.08 -5.56
C LEU A 80 5.83 5.64 -6.97
N PHE A 81 6.99 5.40 -7.62
CA PHE A 81 7.17 5.77 -9.02
C PHE A 81 6.20 5.00 -9.94
N ARG A 82 5.93 3.72 -9.67
CA ARG A 82 4.97 2.92 -10.43
C ARG A 82 3.52 3.38 -10.27
N LEU A 83 3.16 3.88 -9.08
CA LEU A 83 1.83 4.42 -8.81
C LEU A 83 1.72 5.92 -9.12
N SER A 84 2.77 6.53 -9.66
CA SER A 84 2.72 7.94 -10.06
C SER A 84 1.77 8.13 -11.24
N TYR A 85 1.07 9.26 -11.25
CA TYR A 85 0.13 9.62 -12.29
C TYR A 85 0.84 9.75 -13.65
N ASP A 86 0.54 8.86 -14.60
CA ASP A 86 1.03 8.97 -15.97
C ASP A 86 0.17 9.95 -16.77
N ALA A 87 0.62 11.21 -16.82
CA ALA A 87 -0.06 12.27 -17.54
C ALA A 87 -0.20 12.00 -19.05
N MET A 88 0.70 11.23 -19.65
CA MET A 88 0.65 10.91 -21.08
C MET A 88 -0.39 9.81 -21.36
N GLU A 89 -0.46 8.79 -20.51
CA GLU A 89 -1.49 7.74 -20.61
C GLU A 89 -2.89 8.32 -20.45
N GLU A 90 -3.11 9.15 -19.43
CA GLU A 90 -4.41 9.78 -19.19
C GLU A 90 -4.81 10.77 -20.29
N GLN A 91 -3.84 11.48 -20.87
CA GLN A 91 -4.09 12.31 -22.04
C GLN A 91 -4.47 11.47 -23.26
N SER A 92 -3.82 10.32 -23.47
CA SER A 92 -4.18 9.39 -24.56
C SER A 92 -5.61 8.86 -24.39
N LYS A 93 -6.00 8.45 -23.18
CA LYS A 93 -7.38 8.04 -22.85
C LYS A 93 -8.39 9.16 -23.12
N THR A 94 -8.05 10.39 -22.75
CA THR A 94 -8.89 11.57 -23.00
C THR A 94 -9.10 11.79 -24.50
N ASN A 95 -8.04 11.73 -25.29
CA ASN A 95 -8.12 11.90 -26.74
C ASN A 95 -8.96 10.81 -27.40
N ALA A 96 -8.77 9.55 -27.00
CA ALA A 96 -9.58 8.42 -27.49
C ALA A 96 -11.07 8.59 -27.17
N ASN A 97 -11.40 9.09 -25.97
CA ASN A 97 -12.78 9.38 -25.59
C ASN A 97 -13.39 10.51 -26.43
N ILE A 98 -12.63 11.56 -26.73
CA ILE A 98 -13.08 12.67 -27.61
C ILE A 98 -13.37 12.15 -29.02
N GLU A 99 -12.48 11.34 -29.60
CA GLU A 99 -12.67 10.75 -30.92
C GLU A 99 -13.92 9.86 -30.97
N LYS A 100 -14.11 9.03 -29.93
CA LYS A 100 -15.30 8.18 -29.79
C LYS A 100 -16.58 9.00 -29.77
N LEU A 101 -16.66 10.01 -28.90
CA LEU A 101 -17.80 10.94 -28.81
C LEU A 101 -18.10 11.60 -30.16
N ASN A 102 -17.06 12.07 -30.87
CA ASN A 102 -17.23 12.69 -32.18
C ASN A 102 -17.79 11.71 -33.23
N SER A 103 -17.43 10.43 -33.16
CA SER A 103 -17.97 9.41 -34.07
C SER A 103 -19.42 9.03 -33.78
N GLU A 104 -19.85 9.06 -32.52
CA GLU A 104 -21.22 8.73 -32.11
C GLU A 104 -22.22 9.86 -32.42
N GLN A 105 -21.72 11.09 -32.58
CA GLN A 105 -22.51 12.28 -32.91
C GLN A 105 -22.70 12.51 -34.43
N ARG A 106 -22.12 11.66 -35.29
CA ARG A 106 -22.16 11.80 -36.75
C ARG A 106 -23.13 10.82 -37.41
#